data_AF-A0A7C2VDM6-F1
#
_entry.id   AF-A0A7C2VDM6-F1
#
_cell.length_a   1.000
_cell.length_b   1.000
_cell.length_c   1.000
_cell.angle_alpha   90.00
_cell.angle_beta   90.00
_cell.angle_gamma   90.00
#
_symmetry.space_group_name_H-M   'P 1'
#
loop_
_entity.id
_entity.type
_entity.pdbx_description
1 polymer ?
#
loop_
_entity_poly.entity_id
_entity_poly.type
_entity_poly.pdbx_seq_one_letter_code
_entity_poly.pdbx_strand_id
1 'polypeptide(L)'
;MNIKRKRIMALVNAWSRIVKDGVCLRDHAVDILKKSYEEIGVEPIRGSSFSADLYDKDMASLYIVGKWGLGLDKELDKEFLKKLFSVEMMLEEIVEIMQKVSSFDELCKNYAELCQSLDDKFVARVLRFVFTLYYFGFIDRQTFINFMKKSYAVLKPMEETIRRFAKFVIAFEVGRKIAENEVKTKMDLNVAKNAVALELEIPNALPSVGYIIEVARHFFELPQNLTMSLKSENKNESSD
;
A
#
# COMPACT_ATOMS: atom_id res chain seq x y z
N MET A 1 -2.96 -6.56 20.11
CA MET A 1 -2.28 -7.35 19.06
C MET A 1 -2.12 -6.44 17.86
N ASN A 2 -0.88 -6.22 17.40
CA ASN A 2 -0.56 -5.27 16.33
C ASN A 2 -1.43 -5.52 15.07
N ILE A 3 -1.97 -4.46 14.47
CA ILE A 3 -2.85 -4.48 13.29
C ILE A 3 -2.26 -5.30 12.13
N LYS A 4 -0.95 -5.18 11.88
CA LYS A 4 -0.25 -5.96 10.85
C LYS A 4 -0.36 -7.47 11.09
N ARG A 5 -0.19 -7.93 12.34
CA ARG A 5 -0.33 -9.35 12.69
C ARG A 5 -1.76 -9.84 12.49
N LYS A 6 -2.76 -9.03 12.87
CA LYS A 6 -4.17 -9.34 12.59
C LYS A 6 -4.42 -9.52 11.09
N ARG A 7 -3.91 -8.63 10.24
CA ARG A 7 -4.04 -8.75 8.78
C ARG A 7 -3.41 -10.03 8.26
N ILE A 8 -2.19 -10.35 8.68
CA ILE A 8 -1.52 -11.60 8.29
C ILE A 8 -2.37 -12.82 8.67
N MET A 9 -2.92 -12.85 9.90
CA MET A 9 -3.80 -13.93 10.32
C MET A 9 -5.06 -14.06 9.44
N ALA A 10 -5.71 -12.94 9.12
CA ALA A 10 -6.86 -12.94 8.21
C ALA A 10 -6.50 -13.48 6.82
N LEU A 11 -5.34 -13.10 6.27
CA LEU A 11 -4.86 -13.55 4.96
C LEU A 11 -4.52 -15.05 4.96
N VAL A 12 -3.85 -15.54 6.02
CA VAL A 12 -3.56 -16.97 6.17
C VAL A 12 -4.84 -17.79 6.33
N ASN A 13 -5.82 -17.30 7.09
CA ASN A 13 -7.13 -17.95 7.23
C ASN A 13 -7.89 -17.98 5.90
N ALA A 14 -7.84 -16.90 5.12
CA ALA A 14 -8.43 -16.86 3.79
C ALA A 14 -7.79 -17.89 2.86
N TRP A 15 -6.46 -18.00 2.83
CA TRP A 15 -5.75 -19.02 2.06
C TRP A 15 -6.11 -20.44 2.47
N SER A 16 -6.20 -20.72 3.77
CA SER A 16 -6.59 -22.03 4.27
C SER A 16 -7.96 -22.46 3.73
N ARG A 17 -8.92 -21.53 3.67
CA ARG A 17 -10.27 -21.78 3.11
C ARG A 17 -10.23 -21.96 1.59
N ILE A 18 -9.54 -21.06 0.88
CA ILE A 18 -9.42 -21.11 -0.59
C ILE A 18 -8.84 -22.45 -1.05
N VAL A 19 -7.77 -22.91 -0.41
CA VAL A 19 -7.12 -24.19 -0.74
C VAL A 19 -8.00 -25.37 -0.38
N LYS A 20 -8.58 -25.37 0.84
CA LYS A 20 -9.43 -26.47 1.32
C LYS A 20 -10.67 -26.67 0.44
N ASP A 21 -11.31 -25.57 0.05
CA ASP A 21 -12.57 -25.58 -0.69
C ASP A 21 -12.34 -25.58 -2.22
N GLY A 22 -11.08 -25.56 -2.67
CA GLY A 22 -10.72 -25.57 -4.10
C GLY A 22 -11.22 -24.36 -4.88
N VAL A 23 -11.31 -23.20 -4.24
CA VAL A 23 -11.90 -21.99 -4.83
C VAL A 23 -11.00 -21.44 -5.93
N CYS A 24 -11.49 -21.48 -7.17
CA CYS A 24 -10.74 -21.03 -8.35
C CYS A 24 -11.34 -19.78 -9.03
N LEU A 25 -12.41 -19.21 -8.48
CA LEU A 25 -13.04 -17.98 -8.98
C LEU A 25 -12.69 -16.80 -8.08
N ARG A 26 -12.25 -15.70 -8.69
CA ARG A 26 -11.80 -14.50 -7.99
C ARG A 26 -12.88 -13.95 -7.04
N ASP A 27 -14.12 -13.79 -7.52
CA ASP A 27 -15.20 -13.20 -6.72
C ASP A 27 -15.46 -14.00 -5.43
N HIS A 28 -15.41 -15.33 -5.51
CA HIS A 28 -15.52 -16.20 -4.33
C HIS A 28 -14.31 -16.06 -3.39
N ALA A 29 -13.11 -15.87 -3.92
CA ALA A 29 -11.93 -15.59 -3.10
C ALA A 29 -12.02 -14.23 -2.40
N VAL A 30 -12.60 -13.21 -3.06
CA VAL A 30 -12.89 -11.90 -2.45
C VAL A 30 -13.89 -12.05 -1.29
N ASP A 31 -14.94 -12.85 -1.45
CA ASP A 31 -15.90 -13.12 -0.38
C ASP A 31 -15.26 -13.85 0.82
N ILE A 32 -14.38 -14.81 0.56
CA ILE A 32 -13.61 -15.49 1.61
C ILE A 32 -12.69 -14.50 2.32
N LEU A 33 -11.97 -13.66 1.56
CA LEU A 33 -11.08 -12.64 2.10
C LEU A 33 -11.84 -11.67 3.02
N LYS A 34 -13.01 -11.21 2.57
CA LYS A 34 -13.89 -10.34 3.35
C LYS A 34 -14.30 -10.99 4.67
N LYS A 35 -14.81 -12.21 4.64
CA LYS A 35 -15.21 -12.96 5.86
C LYS A 35 -14.03 -13.12 6.82
N SER A 36 -12.85 -13.47 6.32
CA SER A 36 -11.66 -13.63 7.16
C SER A 36 -11.23 -12.33 7.84
N TYR A 37 -11.37 -11.19 7.17
CA TYR A 37 -11.11 -9.87 7.76
C TYR A 37 -12.14 -9.50 8.84
N GLU A 38 -13.43 -9.73 8.56
CA GLU A 38 -14.53 -9.47 9.49
C GLU A 38 -14.41 -10.31 10.76
N GLU A 39 -14.10 -11.60 10.65
CA GLU A 39 -13.92 -12.51 11.80
C GLU A 39 -12.76 -12.13 12.71
N ILE A 40 -11.66 -11.63 12.14
CA ILE A 40 -10.48 -11.16 12.92
C ILE A 40 -10.69 -9.74 13.46
N GLY A 41 -11.68 -9.01 12.94
CA GLY A 41 -11.95 -7.62 13.30
C GLY A 41 -10.83 -6.68 12.85
N VAL A 42 -10.39 -6.80 11.59
CA VAL A 42 -9.41 -5.91 10.97
C VAL A 42 -9.79 -5.59 9.53
N GLU A 43 -9.51 -4.37 9.10
CA GLU A 43 -9.78 -3.93 7.73
C GLU A 43 -8.59 -4.19 6.79
N PRO A 44 -8.85 -4.35 5.48
CA PRO A 44 -7.85 -4.25 4.42
C PRO A 44 -6.93 -3.03 4.51
N ILE A 45 -5.80 -3.05 3.80
CA ILE A 45 -4.95 -1.87 3.67
C ILE A 45 -5.75 -0.75 2.96
N ARG A 46 -5.76 0.49 3.46
CA ARG A 46 -6.38 1.62 2.74
C ARG A 46 -5.77 2.96 3.13
N GLY A 47 -5.97 3.94 2.25
CA GLY A 47 -5.80 5.35 2.58
C GLY A 47 -7.03 5.88 3.33
N SER A 48 -7.34 7.17 3.15
CA SER A 48 -8.48 7.82 3.79
C SER A 48 -9.84 7.34 3.28
N SER A 49 -9.96 7.00 1.99
CA SER A 49 -11.25 6.63 1.39
C SER A 49 -11.60 5.14 1.59
N PHE A 50 -12.89 4.89 1.85
CA PHE A 50 -13.50 3.57 1.79
C PHE A 50 -14.19 3.41 0.44
N SER A 51 -13.81 2.41 -0.37
CA SER A 51 -14.43 2.15 -1.66
C SER A 51 -15.13 0.79 -1.68
N ALA A 52 -16.17 0.65 -2.50
CA ALA A 52 -16.99 -0.57 -2.55
C ALA A 52 -16.17 -1.82 -2.99
N ASP A 53 -15.10 -1.60 -3.75
CA ASP A 53 -14.16 -2.59 -4.25
C ASP A 53 -12.92 -2.77 -3.35
N LEU A 54 -12.99 -2.37 -2.07
CA LEU A 54 -11.85 -2.39 -1.15
C LEU A 54 -11.22 -3.79 -1.01
N TYR A 55 -12.05 -4.83 -0.91
CA TYR A 55 -11.57 -6.21 -0.75
C TYR A 55 -10.96 -6.77 -2.03
N ASP A 56 -11.54 -6.47 -3.19
CA ASP A 56 -10.94 -6.82 -4.48
C ASP A 56 -9.57 -6.16 -4.65
N LYS A 57 -9.44 -4.88 -4.28
CA LYS A 57 -8.15 -4.17 -4.25
C LYS A 57 -7.13 -4.75 -3.27
N ASP A 58 -7.57 -5.52 -2.28
CA ASP A 58 -6.72 -6.15 -1.28
C ASP A 58 -6.43 -7.63 -1.58
N MET A 59 -6.92 -8.15 -2.71
CA MET A 59 -6.42 -9.40 -3.29
C MET A 59 -4.90 -9.35 -3.53
N ALA A 60 -4.34 -8.15 -3.73
CA ALA A 60 -2.89 -7.92 -3.72
C ALA A 60 -2.22 -8.38 -2.42
N SER A 61 -2.81 -8.08 -1.26
CA SER A 61 -2.29 -8.53 0.04
C SER A 61 -2.38 -10.06 0.18
N LEU A 62 -3.47 -10.66 -0.31
CA LEU A 62 -3.66 -12.10 -0.31
C LEU A 62 -2.63 -12.80 -1.20
N TYR A 63 -2.47 -12.33 -2.44
CA TYR A 63 -1.43 -12.81 -3.36
C TYR A 63 -0.04 -12.73 -2.74
N ILE A 64 0.30 -11.55 -2.19
CA ILE A 64 1.63 -11.29 -1.64
C ILE A 64 1.93 -12.22 -0.46
N VAL A 65 1.01 -12.36 0.49
CA VAL A 65 1.21 -13.26 1.63
C VAL A 65 1.23 -14.73 1.19
N GLY A 66 0.42 -15.11 0.21
CA GLY A 66 0.42 -16.48 -0.34
C GLY A 66 1.73 -16.85 -1.01
N LYS A 67 2.21 -16.00 -1.90
CA LYS A 67 3.45 -16.23 -2.65
C LYS A 67 4.68 -16.10 -1.76
N TRP A 68 4.96 -14.91 -1.22
CA TRP A 68 6.21 -14.66 -0.50
C TRP A 68 6.18 -15.11 0.96
N GLY A 69 4.99 -15.14 1.59
CA GLY A 69 4.85 -15.55 2.99
C GLY A 69 4.68 -17.06 3.17
N LEU A 70 3.91 -17.71 2.30
CA LEU A 70 3.56 -19.13 2.41
C LEU A 70 4.22 -20.01 1.33
N GLY A 71 4.85 -19.44 0.30
CA GLY A 71 5.50 -20.22 -0.77
C GLY A 71 4.54 -20.96 -1.69
N LEU A 72 3.26 -20.53 -1.74
CA LEU A 72 2.20 -21.26 -2.46
C LEU A 72 2.39 -21.26 -3.98
N ASP A 73 3.20 -20.35 -4.52
CA ASP A 73 3.57 -20.34 -5.94
C ASP A 73 4.40 -21.57 -6.36
N LYS A 74 5.04 -22.24 -5.40
CA LYS A 74 5.82 -23.46 -5.62
C LYS A 74 5.02 -24.72 -5.34
N GLU A 75 3.97 -24.62 -4.53
CA GLU A 75 3.16 -25.76 -4.07
C GLU A 75 1.87 -25.95 -4.87
N LEU A 76 1.25 -24.85 -5.30
CA LEU A 76 -0.02 -24.87 -6.00
C LEU A 76 0.16 -24.83 -7.52
N ASP A 77 -0.86 -25.34 -8.22
CA ASP A 77 -0.91 -25.29 -9.68
C ASP A 77 -0.92 -23.83 -10.21
N LYS A 78 -0.15 -23.59 -11.27
CA LYS A 78 -0.01 -22.25 -11.84
C LYS A 78 -1.30 -21.74 -12.47
N GLU A 79 -2.09 -22.59 -13.10
CA GLU A 79 -3.37 -22.20 -13.69
C GLU A 79 -4.41 -21.88 -12.60
N PHE A 80 -4.38 -22.60 -11.47
CA PHE A 80 -5.16 -22.23 -10.29
C PHE A 80 -4.85 -20.81 -9.81
N LEU A 81 -3.57 -20.48 -9.62
CA LEU A 81 -3.15 -19.14 -9.19
C LEU A 81 -3.52 -18.07 -10.23
N LYS A 82 -3.35 -18.36 -11.51
CA LYS A 82 -3.68 -17.44 -12.60
C LYS A 82 -5.17 -17.09 -12.66
N LYS A 83 -6.06 -18.04 -12.37
CA LYS A 83 -7.51 -17.79 -12.33
C LYS A 83 -7.92 -16.84 -11.20
N LEU A 84 -7.21 -16.89 -10.07
CA LEU A 84 -7.48 -16.02 -8.92
C LEU A 84 -6.80 -14.66 -9.01
N PHE A 85 -5.55 -14.65 -9.49
CA PHE A 85 -4.60 -13.56 -9.31
C PHE A 85 -4.00 -13.02 -10.60
N SER A 86 -4.70 -13.15 -11.74
CA SER A 86 -4.21 -12.65 -13.04
C SER A 86 -3.79 -11.18 -12.99
N VAL A 87 -4.54 -10.34 -12.26
CA VAL A 87 -4.22 -8.92 -12.06
C VAL A 87 -2.95 -8.76 -11.23
N GLU A 88 -2.83 -9.46 -10.11
CA GLU A 88 -1.67 -9.34 -9.22
C GLU A 88 -0.39 -9.88 -9.86
N MET A 89 -0.47 -10.94 -10.66
CA MET A 89 0.64 -11.47 -11.45
C MET A 89 1.11 -10.46 -12.51
N MET A 90 0.18 -9.78 -13.18
CA MET A 90 0.49 -8.69 -14.12
C MET A 90 1.15 -7.50 -13.40
N LEU A 91 0.65 -7.11 -12.22
CA LEU A 91 1.26 -6.04 -11.42
C LEU A 91 2.69 -6.40 -11.01
N GLU A 92 2.94 -7.65 -10.62
CA GLU A 92 4.27 -8.13 -10.29
C GLU A 92 5.24 -8.01 -11.48
N GLU A 93 4.84 -8.51 -12.66
CA GLU A 93 5.64 -8.42 -13.87
C GLU A 93 5.98 -6.96 -14.21
N ILE A 94 5.00 -6.06 -14.08
CA ILE A 94 5.19 -4.63 -14.33
C ILE A 94 6.15 -4.01 -13.33
N VAL A 95 6.10 -4.42 -12.05
CA VAL A 95 7.07 -3.98 -11.03
C VAL A 95 8.48 -4.45 -11.38
N GLU A 96 8.65 -5.67 -11.88
CA GLU A 96 9.95 -6.18 -12.33
C GLU A 96 10.49 -5.41 -13.55
N ILE A 97 9.64 -5.10 -14.53
CA ILE A 97 10.02 -4.32 -15.71
C ILE A 97 10.37 -2.88 -15.31
N MET A 98 9.56 -2.25 -14.45
CA MET A 98 9.80 -0.91 -13.92
C MET A 98 11.16 -0.80 -13.24
N GLN A 99 11.68 -1.86 -12.63
CA GLN A 99 13.03 -1.87 -12.06
C GLN A 99 14.14 -1.85 -13.10
N LYS A 100 13.90 -2.27 -14.35
CA LYS A 100 14.91 -2.40 -15.41
C LYS A 100 14.89 -1.21 -16.40
N VAL A 101 13.74 -0.61 -16.65
CA VAL A 101 13.58 0.49 -17.63
C VAL A 101 14.00 1.85 -17.07
N SER A 102 14.36 2.80 -17.92
CA SER A 102 14.74 4.17 -17.52
C SER A 102 13.77 5.25 -18.00
N SER A 103 12.83 4.91 -18.88
CA SER A 103 11.89 5.85 -19.47
C SER A 103 10.51 5.23 -19.69
N PHE A 104 9.50 6.09 -19.87
CA PHE A 104 8.15 5.65 -20.20
C PHE A 104 8.09 4.86 -21.50
N ASP A 105 8.82 5.31 -22.53
CA ASP A 105 8.85 4.65 -23.83
C ASP A 105 9.44 3.24 -23.76
N GLU A 106 10.47 3.05 -22.93
CA GLU A 106 11.02 1.71 -22.65
C GLU A 106 10.02 0.82 -21.93
N LEU A 107 9.28 1.37 -20.97
CA LEU A 107 8.20 0.63 -20.30
C LEU A 107 7.15 0.16 -21.33
N CYS A 108 6.71 1.05 -22.22
CA CYS A 108 5.77 0.71 -23.29
C CYS A 108 6.32 -0.33 -24.27
N LYS A 109 7.62 -0.28 -24.60
CA LYS A 109 8.25 -1.27 -25.47
C LYS A 109 8.31 -2.66 -24.85
N ASN A 110 8.57 -2.72 -23.54
CA ASN A 110 8.63 -3.99 -22.81
C ASN A 110 7.24 -4.54 -22.46
N TYR A 111 6.21 -3.68 -22.47
CA TYR A 111 4.84 -4.08 -22.15
C TYR A 111 3.82 -3.25 -22.94
N ALA A 112 3.64 -3.56 -24.23
CA ALA A 112 2.81 -2.76 -25.14
C ALA A 112 1.34 -2.63 -24.70
N GLU A 113 0.80 -3.69 -24.09
CA GLU A 113 -0.58 -3.72 -23.55
C GLU A 113 -0.77 -2.75 -22.38
N LEU A 114 0.30 -2.40 -21.66
CA LEU A 114 0.26 -1.46 -20.53
C LEU A 114 -0.08 -0.07 -21.02
N CYS A 115 0.52 0.36 -22.13
CA CYS A 115 0.38 1.73 -22.59
C CYS A 115 -0.98 2.02 -23.24
N GLN A 116 -1.72 0.98 -23.60
CA GLN A 116 -3.12 1.10 -24.02
C GLN A 116 -4.09 1.20 -22.84
N SER A 117 -3.67 0.74 -21.65
CA SER A 117 -4.50 0.63 -20.43
C SER A 117 -4.02 1.52 -19.28
N LEU A 118 -2.98 2.33 -19.51
CA LEU A 118 -2.37 3.15 -18.47
C LEU A 118 -3.28 4.31 -18.09
N ASP A 119 -3.83 4.22 -16.88
CA ASP A 119 -4.58 5.29 -16.24
C ASP A 119 -4.14 5.49 -14.79
N ASP A 120 -4.70 6.53 -14.14
CA ASP A 120 -4.45 6.83 -12.74
C ASP A 120 -4.77 5.64 -11.81
N LYS A 121 -5.80 4.85 -12.14
CA LYS A 121 -6.21 3.70 -11.32
C LYS A 121 -5.17 2.60 -11.39
N PHE A 122 -4.65 2.33 -12.57
CA PHE A 122 -3.60 1.36 -12.81
C PHE A 122 -2.31 1.74 -12.06
N VAL A 123 -1.85 2.99 -12.20
CA VAL A 123 -0.66 3.47 -11.48
C VAL A 123 -0.85 3.36 -9.96
N ALA A 124 -2.03 3.73 -9.45
CA ALA A 124 -2.35 3.57 -8.03
C ALA A 124 -2.30 2.10 -7.58
N ARG A 125 -2.71 1.14 -8.42
CA ARG A 125 -2.62 -0.30 -8.12
C ARG A 125 -1.18 -0.78 -8.05
N VAL A 126 -0.32 -0.37 -8.99
CA VAL A 126 1.13 -0.71 -8.98
C VAL A 126 1.80 -0.18 -7.71
N LEU A 127 1.59 1.10 -7.40
CA LEU A 127 2.15 1.73 -6.20
C LEU A 127 1.67 1.04 -4.92
N ARG A 128 0.38 0.69 -4.87
CA ARG A 128 -0.21 -0.06 -3.75
C ARG A 128 0.38 -1.46 -3.62
N PHE A 129 0.61 -2.17 -4.72
CA PHE A 129 1.24 -3.49 -4.71
C PHE A 129 2.63 -3.44 -4.08
N VAL A 130 3.47 -2.50 -4.51
CA VAL A 130 4.83 -2.33 -3.99
C VAL A 130 4.83 -1.84 -2.55
N PHE A 131 3.91 -0.94 -2.18
CA PHE A 131 3.71 -0.57 -0.78
C PHE A 131 3.29 -1.78 0.07
N THR A 132 2.51 -2.71 -0.47
CA THR A 132 2.06 -3.89 0.26
C THR A 132 3.22 -4.86 0.53
N LEU A 133 4.12 -5.04 -0.44
CA LEU A 133 5.39 -5.76 -0.24
C LEU A 133 6.21 -5.12 0.89
N TYR A 134 6.37 -3.79 0.87
CA TYR A 134 7.09 -3.05 1.90
C TYR A 134 6.41 -3.16 3.27
N TYR A 135 5.08 -2.98 3.31
CA TYR A 135 4.28 -3.05 4.53
C TYR A 135 4.41 -4.40 5.20
N PHE A 136 4.37 -5.51 4.44
CA PHE A 136 4.55 -6.84 4.99
C PHE A 136 6.01 -7.19 5.28
N GLY A 137 6.97 -6.44 4.74
CA GLY A 137 8.41 -6.60 5.02
C GLY A 137 9.12 -7.54 4.05
N PHE A 138 8.54 -7.76 2.86
CA PHE A 138 9.16 -8.56 1.80
C PHE A 138 10.18 -7.77 0.99
N ILE A 139 10.09 -6.43 1.04
CA ILE A 139 11.14 -5.53 0.55
C ILE A 139 11.50 -4.54 1.66
N ASP A 140 12.74 -4.09 1.65
CA ASP A 140 13.21 -3.06 2.58
C ASP A 140 12.78 -1.65 2.15
N ARG A 141 13.00 -0.69 3.06
CA ARG A 141 12.62 0.71 2.86
C ARG A 141 13.38 1.37 1.71
N GLN A 142 14.68 1.08 1.56
CA GLN A 142 15.49 1.67 0.49
C GLN A 142 14.99 1.21 -0.87
N THR A 143 14.68 -0.08 -1.01
CA THR A 143 14.08 -0.66 -2.22
C THR A 143 12.75 0.02 -2.54
N PHE A 144 11.89 0.24 -1.54
CA PHE A 144 10.62 0.94 -1.69
C PHE A 144 10.77 2.41 -2.12
N ILE A 145 11.65 3.17 -1.46
CA ILE A 145 11.92 4.59 -1.78
C ILE A 145 12.47 4.71 -3.21
N ASN A 146 13.40 3.85 -3.60
CA ASN A 146 13.96 3.84 -4.95
C ASN A 146 12.87 3.58 -6.00
N PHE A 147 11.93 2.67 -5.72
CA PHE A 147 10.79 2.43 -6.60
C PHE A 147 9.89 3.66 -6.72
N MET A 148 9.62 4.39 -5.63
CA MET A 148 8.82 5.62 -5.66
C MET A 148 9.47 6.71 -6.52
N LYS A 149 10.78 6.96 -6.34
CA LYS A 149 11.54 7.93 -7.15
C LYS A 149 11.51 7.57 -8.62
N LYS A 150 11.77 6.30 -8.91
CA LYS A 150 11.79 5.77 -10.27
C LYS A 150 10.42 5.87 -10.93
N SER A 151 9.35 5.55 -10.18
CA SER A 151 7.98 5.71 -10.66
C SER A 151 7.70 7.16 -11.04
N TYR A 152 8.08 8.12 -10.21
CA TYR A 152 7.91 9.55 -10.51
C TYR A 152 8.70 10.00 -11.75
N ALA A 153 9.92 9.48 -11.95
CA ALA A 153 10.75 9.79 -13.10
C ALA A 153 10.25 9.17 -14.42
N VAL A 154 9.79 7.92 -14.36
CA VAL A 154 9.34 7.13 -15.53
C VAL A 154 7.90 7.45 -15.91
N LEU A 155 6.99 7.57 -14.94
CA LEU A 155 5.55 7.73 -15.17
C LEU A 155 5.11 9.20 -15.07
N LYS A 156 5.89 10.12 -15.66
CA LYS A 156 5.60 11.58 -15.63
C LYS A 156 4.17 11.96 -16.02
N PRO A 157 3.52 11.33 -17.03
CA PRO A 157 2.13 11.66 -17.36
C PRO A 157 1.14 11.49 -16.20
N MET A 158 1.48 10.65 -15.22
CA MET A 158 0.65 10.27 -14.07
C MET A 158 1.20 10.84 -12.75
N GLU A 159 1.96 11.94 -12.82
CA GLU A 159 2.65 12.52 -11.67
C GLU A 159 1.73 12.86 -10.49
N GLU A 160 0.50 13.33 -10.76
CA GLU A 160 -0.46 13.70 -9.72
C GLU A 160 -0.88 12.50 -8.88
N THR A 161 -1.08 11.34 -9.51
CA THR A 161 -1.37 10.09 -8.82
C THR A 161 -0.20 9.66 -7.94
N ILE A 162 1.02 9.80 -8.42
CA ILE A 162 2.24 9.48 -7.67
C ILE A 162 2.42 10.44 -6.49
N ARG A 163 2.16 11.75 -6.66
CA ARG A 163 2.20 12.74 -5.57
C ARG A 163 1.16 12.44 -4.50
N ARG A 164 -0.07 12.07 -4.89
CA ARG A 164 -1.11 11.65 -3.94
C ARG A 164 -0.71 10.40 -3.18
N PHE A 165 -0.09 9.43 -3.85
CA PHE A 165 0.42 8.24 -3.18
C PHE A 165 1.61 8.56 -2.25
N ALA A 166 2.50 9.47 -2.65
CA ALA A 166 3.59 9.95 -1.80
C ALA A 166 3.08 10.63 -0.52
N LYS A 167 1.97 11.41 -0.58
CA LYS A 167 1.28 11.94 0.61
C LYS A 167 0.84 10.82 1.56
N PHE A 168 0.27 9.75 1.01
CA PHE A 168 -0.11 8.55 1.77
C PHE A 168 1.10 7.88 2.42
N VAL A 169 2.21 7.72 1.70
CA VAL A 169 3.45 7.14 2.22
C VAL A 169 4.03 7.98 3.36
N ILE A 170 4.12 9.30 3.19
CA ILE A 170 4.60 10.21 4.24
C ILE A 170 3.70 10.11 5.48
N ALA A 171 2.38 10.07 5.28
CA ALA A 171 1.42 9.89 6.36
C ALA A 171 1.60 8.56 7.11
N PHE A 172 1.81 7.46 6.39
CA PHE A 172 2.11 6.15 6.97
C PHE A 172 3.42 6.16 7.77
N GLU A 173 4.50 6.67 7.19
CA GLU A 173 5.83 6.70 7.82
C GLU A 173 5.86 7.57 9.07
N VAL A 174 5.25 8.76 9.03
CA VAL A 174 5.11 9.63 10.21
C VAL A 174 4.20 8.97 11.24
N GLY A 175 3.12 8.31 10.81
CA GLY A 175 2.24 7.53 11.67
C GLY A 175 2.96 6.44 12.45
N ARG A 176 3.89 5.74 11.80
CA ARG A 176 4.75 4.74 12.44
C ARG A 176 5.58 5.36 13.57
N LYS A 177 6.25 6.49 13.29
CA LYS A 177 7.06 7.23 14.29
C LYS A 177 6.23 7.74 15.47
N ILE A 178 4.99 8.15 15.24
CA ILE A 178 4.04 8.49 16.32
C ILE A 178 3.74 7.27 17.19
N ALA A 179 3.47 6.11 16.57
CA ALA A 179 3.18 4.88 17.28
C ALA A 179 4.39 4.36 18.08
N GLU A 180 5.60 4.59 17.58
CA GLU A 180 6.87 4.25 18.21
C GLU A 180 7.33 5.28 19.27
N ASN A 181 6.52 6.31 19.52
CA ASN A 181 6.79 7.39 20.49
C ASN A 181 8.04 8.23 20.16
N GLU A 182 8.43 8.29 18.88
CA GLU A 182 9.49 9.17 18.37
C GLU A 182 9.00 10.59 18.09
N VAL A 183 7.72 10.74 17.78
CA VAL A 183 7.07 12.04 17.57
C VAL A 183 6.21 12.36 18.79
N LYS A 184 6.56 13.40 19.54
CA LYS A 184 5.85 13.81 20.77
C LYS A 184 5.30 15.22 20.71
N THR A 185 5.81 16.03 19.78
CA THR A 185 5.44 17.42 19.61
C THR A 185 5.12 17.73 18.14
N LYS A 186 4.52 18.90 17.90
CA LYS A 186 4.30 19.41 16.54
C LYS A 186 5.60 19.66 15.79
N MET A 187 6.66 20.09 16.50
CA MET A 187 7.98 20.27 15.92
C MET A 187 8.52 18.92 15.41
N ASP A 188 8.46 17.87 16.23
CA ASP A 188 8.88 16.52 15.83
C ASP A 188 8.09 16.03 14.60
N LEU A 189 6.79 16.28 14.56
CA LEU A 189 5.93 15.91 13.44
C LEU A 189 6.37 16.63 12.15
N ASN A 190 6.63 17.93 12.23
CA ASN A 190 7.08 18.70 11.08
C ASN A 190 8.47 18.25 10.60
N VAL A 191 9.40 17.98 11.51
CA VAL A 191 10.71 17.42 11.18
C VAL A 191 10.56 16.05 10.51
N ALA A 192 9.78 15.13 11.10
CA ALA A 192 9.55 13.80 10.55
C ALA A 192 8.92 13.84 9.16
N LYS A 193 7.89 14.66 8.96
CA LYS A 193 7.20 14.83 7.69
C LYS A 193 8.16 15.35 6.60
N ASN A 194 8.94 16.38 6.91
CA ASN A 194 9.90 16.95 5.96
C ASN A 194 11.04 15.98 5.65
N ALA A 195 11.54 15.24 6.65
CA ALA A 195 12.58 14.24 6.44
C ALA A 195 12.15 13.15 5.45
N VAL A 196 10.94 12.59 5.62
CA VAL A 196 10.42 11.57 4.69
C VAL A 196 10.17 12.16 3.30
N ALA A 197 9.66 13.39 3.22
CA ALA A 197 9.42 14.04 1.93
C ALA A 197 10.72 14.33 1.16
N LEU A 198 11.77 14.78 1.85
CA LEU A 198 13.10 14.96 1.28
C LEU A 198 13.65 13.65 0.73
N GLU A 199 13.48 12.57 1.49
CA GLU A 199 13.97 11.26 1.07
C GLU A 199 13.24 10.71 -0.16
N LEU A 200 11.93 10.95 -0.29
CA LEU A 200 11.14 10.52 -1.44
C LEU A 200 11.47 11.31 -2.72
N GLU A 201 11.97 12.54 -2.61
CA GLU A 201 12.27 13.44 -3.75
C GLU A 201 11.07 13.68 -4.68
N ILE A 202 9.84 13.60 -4.15
CA ILE A 202 8.61 13.87 -4.90
C ILE A 202 8.03 15.21 -4.42
N PRO A 203 8.00 16.25 -5.28
CA PRO A 203 7.56 17.58 -4.87
C PRO A 203 6.05 17.62 -4.55
N ASN A 204 5.63 18.63 -3.80
CA ASN A 204 4.21 18.90 -3.45
C ASN A 204 3.48 17.71 -2.78
N ALA A 205 4.23 16.81 -2.13
CA ALA A 205 3.71 15.61 -1.49
C ALA A 205 3.51 15.73 0.03
N LEU A 206 3.62 16.94 0.62
CA LEU A 206 3.45 17.10 2.06
C LEU A 206 1.97 16.94 2.47
N PRO A 207 1.62 16.01 3.37
CA PRO A 207 0.26 15.87 3.88
C PRO A 207 -0.04 16.86 5.02
N SER A 208 -1.34 17.09 5.26
CA SER A 208 -1.81 17.80 6.46
C SER A 208 -1.73 16.90 7.70
N VAL A 209 -1.66 17.50 8.90
CA VAL A 209 -1.67 16.76 10.17
C VAL A 209 -2.92 15.88 10.31
N GLY A 210 -4.07 16.41 9.90
CA GLY A 210 -5.33 15.68 9.90
C GLY A 210 -5.25 14.39 9.07
N TYR A 211 -4.72 14.49 7.85
CA TYR A 211 -4.53 13.35 6.95
C TYR A 211 -3.52 12.33 7.50
N ILE A 212 -2.41 12.78 8.10
CA ILE A 212 -1.43 11.90 8.76
C ILE A 212 -2.12 11.05 9.81
N ILE A 213 -2.87 11.68 10.72
CA ILE A 213 -3.52 10.98 11.82
C ILE A 213 -4.61 10.03 11.30
N GLU A 214 -5.36 10.43 10.28
CA GLU A 214 -6.38 9.60 9.65
C GLU A 214 -5.78 8.32 9.05
N VAL A 215 -4.78 8.45 8.19
CA VAL A 215 -4.08 7.30 7.60
C VAL A 215 -3.45 6.44 8.69
N ALA A 216 -2.71 7.03 9.62
CA ALA A 216 -1.97 6.30 10.65
C ALA A 216 -2.86 5.40 11.52
N ARG A 217 -4.10 5.83 11.82
CA ARG A 217 -5.07 5.03 12.59
C ARG A 217 -5.46 3.71 11.91
N HIS A 218 -5.34 3.63 10.58
CA HIS A 218 -5.59 2.38 9.86
C HIS A 218 -4.44 1.36 9.96
N PHE A 219 -3.27 1.77 10.44
CA PHE A 219 -2.08 0.93 10.49
C PHE A 219 -1.53 0.72 11.90
N PHE A 220 -1.77 1.67 12.80
CA PHE A 220 -1.16 1.70 14.13
C PHE A 220 -2.15 2.06 15.23
N GLU A 221 -1.87 1.57 16.43
CA GLU A 221 -2.53 2.01 17.66
C GLU A 221 -1.85 3.32 18.10
N LEU A 222 -2.56 4.46 17.98
CA LEU A 222 -1.98 5.78 18.26
C LEU A 222 -2.33 6.28 19.68
N PRO A 223 -1.42 7.01 20.36
CA PRO A 223 -1.73 7.63 21.65
C PRO A 223 -2.79 8.75 21.51
N GLN A 224 -3.97 8.56 22.09
CA GLN A 224 -5.12 9.46 21.87
C GLN A 224 -4.81 10.92 22.26
N ASN A 225 -4.22 11.13 23.44
CA ASN A 225 -3.89 12.46 23.97
C ASN A 225 -2.97 13.25 23.03
N LEU A 226 -1.93 12.58 22.51
CA LEU A 226 -0.99 13.17 21.57
C LEU A 226 -1.69 13.54 20.24
N THR A 227 -2.52 12.64 19.70
CA THR A 227 -3.24 12.94 18.44
C THR A 227 -4.24 14.09 18.58
N MET A 228 -4.82 14.31 19.77
CA MET A 228 -5.68 15.46 20.04
C MET A 228 -4.88 16.76 20.10
N SER A 229 -3.75 16.78 20.83
CA SER A 229 -2.85 17.95 20.91
C SER A 229 -2.35 18.39 19.53
N LEU A 230 -1.89 17.44 18.72
CA LEU A 230 -1.40 17.72 17.37
C LEU A 230 -2.49 18.30 16.45
N LYS A 231 -3.77 17.96 16.66
CA LYS A 231 -4.88 18.51 15.87
C LYS A 231 -5.31 19.89 16.33
N SER A 232 -5.33 20.17 17.63
CA SER A 232 -5.76 21.47 18.18
C SER A 232 -4.80 22.59 17.78
N GLU A 233 -3.50 22.35 17.86
CA GLU A 233 -2.47 23.34 17.48
C GLU A 233 -2.43 23.63 15.98
N ASN A 234 -3.08 22.81 15.16
CA ASN A 234 -3.13 22.98 13.71
C ASN A 234 -4.31 23.85 13.25
N LYS A 235 -5.33 24.05 14.09
CA LYS A 235 -6.44 25.00 13.81
C LYS A 235 -6.06 26.45 14.08
N ASN A 236 -5.13 26.67 15.02
CA ASN A 236 -4.70 28.02 15.38
C ASN A 236 -3.79 28.66 14.32
N GLU A 237 -3.06 27.89 13.51
CA GLU A 237 -2.22 28.42 12.43
C GLU A 237 -2.96 28.69 11.11
N SER A 238 -4.21 28.23 10.96
CA SER A 238 -5.06 28.53 9.81
C SER A 238 -5.98 29.74 10.03
N SER A 239 -5.77 30.48 11.12
CA SER A 239 -6.58 31.63 11.55
C SER A 239 -5.79 32.95 11.58
N ASP A 240 -4.53 32.94 11.13
CA ASP A 240 -3.66 34.10 10.93
C ASP A 240 -3.22 34.16 9.45
#